data_AF-A0A9E2TXD3-F1
#
_entry.id   AF-A0A9E2TXD3-F1
#
_cell.length_a   1.000
_cell.length_b   1.000
_cell.length_c   1.000
_cell.angle_alpha   90.00
_cell.angle_beta   90.00
_cell.angle_gamma   90.00
#
_symmetry.space_group_name_H-M   'P 1'
#
loop_
_entity.id
_entity.type
_entity.pdbx_description
1 polymer ?
#
loop_
_entity_poly.entity_id
_entity_poly.type
_entity_poly.pdbx_seq_one_letter_code
_entity_poly.pdbx_strand_id
1 'polypeptide(L)'
;ISVPADMIVAATGTLMNPTEVLTKEQIERLERAKSTYDKPVLIVTTAEAKRNEPSRSTKMKRWHFDATDVRDFAFVASRKFAWDAMAVDVGEKDVLTMSLYTKESNSLWKSYATKANAHTLKFFSNYLFEYPYPVAISVNAASLGMEYPMINFSYGRPDLLGKYDDKDMYSLISVIIHEVGHNYFPMIVNSDERALYWMDEGIISYIQYLAEQDWMWGYPSRRGPSEKVVPYMNGTHGAYRPIMTDPENFVSKYGNAYLRPATAFNVLRNLVMGPELFDFAMKTYANTWKFKHPTYADFFRIMEEASAVDLDWFWRAWFYSTDHVDVSVKSVKWFRMTAEKPTEEFIDSTDINKEPYHFNYGKPYQGEFWEVIEDEKYREKMSSFNFYEVTFENIGGLVSPIVLEWKYEDTSTEFEIIPAEVWRMNERTARKIFVKEKKVASVRIDPDRMTGDVNIKNNYFPRIEPKQ
;
A
#
# COMPACT_ATOMS: atom_id res chain seq x y z
N ILE A 1 -33.43 4.18 -18.33
CA ILE A 1 -32.73 3.40 -19.39
C ILE A 1 -33.75 2.48 -20.09
N SER A 2 -33.89 2.52 -21.43
CA SER A 2 -34.81 1.62 -22.16
C SER A 2 -34.02 0.60 -22.99
N VAL A 3 -34.26 -0.69 -22.79
CA VAL A 3 -33.55 -1.80 -23.45
C VAL A 3 -34.51 -2.90 -23.90
N PRO A 4 -34.11 -3.80 -24.82
CA PRO A 4 -34.87 -5.01 -25.11
C PRO A 4 -35.26 -5.77 -23.84
N ALA A 5 -36.48 -6.33 -23.83
CA ALA A 5 -37.12 -6.90 -22.64
C ALA A 5 -36.42 -8.16 -22.09
N ASP A 6 -35.51 -8.73 -22.87
CA ASP A 6 -34.61 -9.83 -22.54
C ASP A 6 -33.27 -9.35 -21.93
N MET A 7 -33.03 -8.05 -21.72
CA MET A 7 -31.80 -7.58 -21.08
C MET A 7 -31.96 -7.37 -19.58
N ILE A 8 -30.91 -7.73 -18.83
CA ILE A 8 -30.70 -7.29 -17.45
C ILE A 8 -29.84 -6.04 -17.47
N VAL A 9 -30.19 -5.06 -16.63
CA VAL A 9 -29.50 -3.77 -16.52
C VAL A 9 -29.01 -3.58 -15.09
N ALA A 10 -27.79 -3.10 -14.95
CA ALA A 10 -27.26 -2.53 -13.71
C ALA A 10 -26.69 -1.15 -14.01
N ALA A 11 -26.76 -0.25 -13.05
CA ALA A 11 -26.29 1.12 -13.20
C ALA A 11 -25.87 1.70 -11.84
N THR A 12 -25.17 2.82 -11.88
CA THR A 12 -25.03 3.73 -10.73
C THR A 12 -26.41 4.02 -10.13
N GLY A 13 -26.58 3.80 -8.83
CA GLY A 13 -27.82 4.10 -8.11
C GLY A 13 -28.73 2.91 -7.81
N THR A 14 -29.83 3.20 -7.11
CA THR A 14 -30.83 2.20 -6.68
C THR A 14 -31.84 1.95 -7.79
N LEU A 15 -32.18 0.68 -8.04
CA LEU A 15 -33.26 0.30 -8.96
C LEU A 15 -34.62 0.67 -8.37
N MET A 16 -35.37 1.52 -9.07
CA MET A 16 -36.62 2.11 -8.56
C MET A 16 -37.89 1.35 -8.96
N ASN A 17 -37.85 0.54 -10.03
CA ASN A 17 -39.03 -0.16 -10.55
C ASN A 17 -38.80 -1.68 -10.73
N PRO A 18 -38.33 -2.42 -9.71
CA PRO A 18 -38.02 -3.85 -9.83
C PRO A 18 -39.23 -4.70 -10.28
N THR A 19 -40.45 -4.34 -9.84
CA THR A 19 -41.69 -5.05 -10.18
C THR A 19 -42.08 -4.98 -11.65
N GLU A 20 -41.56 -4.01 -12.40
CA GLU A 20 -41.85 -3.83 -13.82
C GLU A 20 -40.83 -4.55 -14.71
N VAL A 21 -39.62 -4.76 -14.21
CA VAL A 21 -38.48 -5.23 -15.03
C VAL A 21 -38.04 -6.66 -14.71
N LEU A 22 -38.26 -7.12 -13.48
CA LEU A 22 -37.87 -8.45 -12.98
C LEU A 22 -39.06 -9.43 -12.92
N THR A 23 -38.78 -10.73 -12.92
CA THR A 23 -39.79 -11.75 -12.63
C THR A 23 -40.09 -11.83 -11.13
N LYS A 24 -41.20 -12.46 -10.76
CA LYS A 24 -41.58 -12.65 -9.36
C LYS A 24 -40.48 -13.37 -8.56
N GLU A 25 -39.90 -14.43 -9.12
CA GLU A 25 -38.84 -15.21 -8.48
C GLU A 25 -37.55 -14.39 -8.30
N GLN A 26 -37.22 -13.53 -9.27
CA GLN A 26 -36.08 -12.62 -9.18
C GLN A 26 -36.28 -11.57 -8.09
N ILE A 27 -37.50 -11.03 -7.94
CA ILE A 27 -37.84 -10.09 -6.88
C ILE A 27 -37.73 -10.76 -5.50
N GLU A 28 -38.27 -11.97 -5.33
CA GLU A 28 -38.15 -12.73 -4.07
C GLU A 28 -36.68 -13.00 -3.70
N ARG A 29 -35.84 -13.31 -4.69
CA ARG A 29 -34.39 -13.48 -4.47
C ARG A 29 -33.71 -12.15 -4.11
N LEU A 30 -34.12 -11.04 -4.72
CA LEU A 30 -33.58 -9.70 -4.47
C LEU A 30 -33.91 -9.23 -3.05
N GLU A 31 -35.15 -9.39 -2.60
CA GLU A 31 -35.54 -9.05 -1.23
C GLU A 31 -34.82 -9.93 -0.20
N ARG A 32 -34.61 -11.22 -0.50
CA ARG A 32 -33.79 -12.08 0.35
C ARG A 32 -32.33 -11.65 0.40
N ALA A 33 -31.75 -11.20 -0.72
CA ALA A 33 -30.37 -10.73 -0.77
C ALA A 33 -30.13 -9.52 0.15
N LYS A 34 -31.11 -8.62 0.27
CA LYS A 34 -31.08 -7.45 1.16
C LYS A 34 -30.99 -7.80 2.66
N SER A 35 -31.20 -9.06 3.03
CA SER A 35 -31.10 -9.55 4.42
C SER A 35 -30.17 -10.77 4.56
N THR A 36 -29.34 -11.05 3.54
CA THR A 36 -28.37 -12.15 3.56
C THR A 36 -26.96 -11.56 3.60
N TYR A 37 -26.20 -11.82 4.68
CA TYR A 37 -24.89 -11.20 4.93
C TYR A 37 -23.71 -12.19 4.86
N ASP A 38 -23.99 -13.49 4.81
CA ASP A 38 -22.98 -14.56 4.87
C ASP A 38 -22.59 -15.10 3.49
N LYS A 39 -23.46 -14.92 2.48
CA LYS A 39 -23.23 -15.43 1.12
C LYS A 39 -24.03 -14.70 0.04
N PRO A 40 -23.54 -14.71 -1.22
CA PRO A 40 -24.31 -14.22 -2.36
C PRO A 40 -25.59 -15.04 -2.62
N VAL A 41 -26.68 -14.34 -2.90
CA VAL A 41 -27.94 -14.89 -3.41
C VAL A 41 -27.99 -14.63 -4.92
N LEU A 42 -28.11 -15.69 -5.73
CA LEU A 42 -28.32 -15.56 -7.17
C LEU A 42 -29.71 -14.98 -7.45
N ILE A 43 -29.76 -13.78 -8.03
CA ILE A 43 -30.98 -13.11 -8.48
C ILE A 43 -31.36 -13.66 -9.85
N VAL A 44 -30.42 -13.57 -10.80
CA VAL A 44 -30.50 -14.20 -12.12
C VAL A 44 -29.49 -15.34 -12.16
N THR A 45 -30.00 -16.56 -12.23
CA THR A 45 -29.17 -17.76 -12.29
C THR A 45 -28.45 -17.88 -13.62
N THR A 46 -27.32 -18.58 -13.64
CA THR A 46 -26.60 -18.89 -14.88
C THR A 46 -27.47 -19.67 -15.88
N ALA A 47 -28.42 -20.48 -15.39
CA ALA A 47 -29.35 -21.21 -16.24
C ALA A 47 -30.38 -20.27 -16.90
N GLU A 48 -30.93 -19.31 -16.16
CA GLU A 48 -31.79 -18.25 -16.71
C GLU A 48 -31.03 -17.41 -17.74
N ALA A 49 -29.81 -16.97 -17.42
CA ALA A 49 -28.94 -16.21 -18.34
C ALA A 49 -28.65 -16.97 -19.65
N LYS A 50 -28.33 -18.28 -19.56
CA LYS A 50 -28.10 -19.14 -20.74
C LYS A 50 -29.35 -19.32 -21.60
N ARG A 51 -30.53 -19.48 -20.98
CA ARG A 51 -31.80 -19.55 -21.72
C ARG A 51 -32.13 -18.24 -22.44
N ASN A 52 -31.71 -17.12 -21.86
CA ASN A 52 -31.99 -15.79 -22.35
C ASN A 52 -30.97 -15.31 -23.41
N GLU A 53 -29.74 -15.83 -23.40
CA GLU A 53 -28.69 -15.49 -24.35
C GLU A 53 -29.07 -15.56 -25.86
N PRO A 54 -29.78 -16.59 -26.36
CA PRO A 54 -30.20 -16.63 -27.77
C PRO A 54 -31.41 -15.71 -28.06
N SER A 55 -32.11 -15.22 -27.04
CA SER A 55 -33.26 -14.31 -27.20
C SER A 55 -32.86 -13.01 -27.89
N ARG A 56 -33.77 -12.46 -28.70
CA ARG A 56 -33.64 -11.16 -29.37
C ARG A 56 -35.00 -10.47 -29.34
N SER A 57 -35.42 -10.06 -28.14
CA SER A 57 -36.74 -9.45 -27.97
C SER A 57 -36.84 -8.13 -28.72
N THR A 58 -37.94 -7.91 -29.44
CA THR A 58 -38.31 -6.61 -30.02
C THR A 58 -39.13 -5.76 -29.07
N LYS A 59 -39.64 -6.36 -27.97
CA LYS A 59 -40.32 -5.62 -26.89
C LYS A 59 -39.28 -4.88 -26.05
N MET A 60 -39.62 -3.69 -25.58
CA MET A 60 -38.76 -2.88 -24.73
C MET A 60 -39.22 -2.93 -23.27
N LYS A 61 -38.27 -2.88 -22.34
CA LYS A 61 -38.49 -2.61 -20.91
C LYS A 61 -37.72 -1.34 -20.53
N ARG A 62 -38.27 -0.60 -19.57
CA ARG A 62 -37.65 0.62 -19.05
C ARG A 62 -37.22 0.41 -17.60
N TRP A 63 -35.95 0.60 -17.33
CA TRP A 63 -35.34 0.54 -16.01
C TRP A 63 -35.13 1.97 -15.49
N HIS A 64 -35.55 2.22 -14.25
CA HIS A 64 -35.39 3.50 -13.56
C HIS A 64 -34.37 3.35 -12.43
N PHE A 65 -33.37 4.22 -12.40
CA PHE A 65 -32.35 4.25 -11.36
C PHE A 65 -32.30 5.65 -10.76
N ASP A 66 -32.08 5.73 -9.45
CA ASP A 66 -31.89 6.96 -8.70
C ASP A 66 -30.52 6.96 -8.01
N ALA A 67 -29.76 8.05 -8.18
CA ALA A 67 -28.45 8.23 -7.58
C ALA A 67 -28.31 9.68 -7.10
N THR A 68 -27.89 9.86 -5.86
CA THR A 68 -27.68 11.16 -5.22
C THR A 68 -26.20 11.30 -4.84
N ASP A 69 -25.69 12.53 -4.86
CA ASP A 69 -24.30 12.88 -4.52
C ASP A 69 -23.23 12.14 -5.34
N VAL A 70 -23.51 11.86 -6.61
CA VAL A 70 -22.57 11.23 -7.54
C VAL A 70 -22.06 12.20 -8.60
N ARG A 71 -20.77 12.10 -8.96
CA ARG A 71 -20.15 12.89 -10.03
C ARG A 71 -20.40 12.34 -11.43
N ASP A 72 -20.54 11.02 -11.55
CA ASP A 72 -20.65 10.30 -12.81
C ASP A 72 -21.74 9.24 -12.74
N PHE A 73 -22.26 8.83 -13.90
CA PHE A 73 -23.27 7.78 -14.03
C PHE A 73 -22.86 6.78 -15.11
N ALA A 74 -22.79 5.51 -14.76
CA ALA A 74 -22.53 4.43 -15.70
C ALA A 74 -23.62 3.34 -15.64
N PHE A 75 -23.79 2.61 -16.74
CA PHE A 75 -24.71 1.48 -16.80
C PHE A 75 -24.20 0.39 -17.75
N VAL A 76 -24.72 -0.82 -17.54
CA VAL A 76 -24.49 -1.96 -18.41
C VAL A 76 -25.82 -2.64 -18.72
N ALA A 77 -25.94 -3.22 -19.91
CA ALA A 77 -27.10 -4.00 -20.31
C ALA A 77 -26.69 -5.24 -21.08
N SER A 78 -27.18 -6.41 -20.67
CA SER A 78 -26.97 -7.65 -21.41
C SER A 78 -28.02 -8.70 -21.07
N ARG A 79 -28.39 -9.49 -22.08
CA ARG A 79 -29.20 -10.70 -21.91
C ARG A 79 -28.41 -11.88 -21.31
N LYS A 80 -27.07 -11.76 -21.28
CA LYS A 80 -26.15 -12.83 -20.86
C LYS A 80 -25.78 -12.81 -19.39
N PHE A 81 -26.27 -11.83 -18.63
CA PHE A 81 -25.87 -11.68 -17.24
C PHE A 81 -26.55 -12.71 -16.34
N ALA A 82 -25.72 -13.46 -15.63
CA ALA A 82 -26.04 -13.88 -14.28
C ALA A 82 -25.84 -12.69 -13.33
N TRP A 83 -26.57 -12.68 -12.23
CA TRP A 83 -26.55 -11.61 -11.24
C TRP A 83 -26.69 -12.22 -9.85
N ASP A 84 -25.74 -11.97 -8.96
CA ASP A 84 -25.85 -12.25 -7.53
C ASP A 84 -25.72 -11.00 -6.67
N ALA A 85 -26.21 -11.09 -5.43
CA ALA A 85 -26.22 -9.98 -4.50
C ALA A 85 -26.17 -10.46 -3.04
N MET A 86 -25.64 -9.63 -2.13
CA MET A 86 -25.74 -9.81 -0.68
C MET A 86 -25.70 -8.48 0.05
N ALA A 87 -26.23 -8.45 1.27
CA ALA A 87 -26.17 -7.31 2.15
C ALA A 87 -24.80 -7.23 2.84
N VAL A 88 -24.37 -6.01 3.15
CA VAL A 88 -23.14 -5.71 3.85
C VAL A 88 -23.46 -4.64 4.90
N ASP A 89 -23.27 -5.01 6.16
CA ASP A 89 -23.29 -4.05 7.27
C ASP A 89 -21.95 -3.27 7.26
N VAL A 90 -22.06 -1.95 7.15
CA VAL A 90 -20.94 -1.00 7.14
C VAL A 90 -21.13 0.13 8.16
N GLY A 91 -22.01 -0.05 9.15
CA GLY A 91 -22.31 0.96 10.17
C GLY A 91 -23.80 1.35 10.19
N GLU A 92 -24.11 2.61 9.91
CA GLU A 92 -25.48 3.13 10.07
C GLU A 92 -26.51 2.54 9.10
N LYS A 93 -26.07 1.90 8.01
CA LYS A 93 -26.95 1.30 7.02
C LYS A 93 -26.34 0.08 6.34
N ASP A 94 -27.22 -0.78 5.88
CA ASP A 94 -26.86 -1.88 4.99
C ASP A 94 -26.67 -1.42 3.56
N VAL A 95 -25.62 -1.92 2.92
CA VAL A 95 -25.32 -1.72 1.51
C VAL A 95 -25.61 -3.01 0.77
N LEU A 96 -26.33 -2.93 -0.35
CA LEU A 96 -26.52 -4.09 -1.23
C LEU A 96 -25.36 -4.16 -2.22
N THR A 97 -24.46 -5.12 -2.02
CA THR A 97 -23.41 -5.40 -2.99
C THR A 97 -23.84 -6.45 -4.00
N MET A 98 -23.44 -6.27 -5.26
CA MET A 98 -23.90 -7.07 -6.38
C MET A 98 -22.77 -7.37 -7.37
N SER A 99 -22.87 -8.49 -8.07
CA SER A 99 -22.02 -8.74 -9.24
C SER A 99 -22.82 -9.22 -10.44
N LEU A 100 -22.46 -8.74 -11.63
CA LEU A 100 -23.02 -9.16 -12.91
C LEU A 100 -21.94 -9.78 -13.77
N TYR A 101 -22.14 -11.00 -14.22
CA TYR A 101 -21.13 -11.74 -14.97
C TYR A 101 -21.74 -12.70 -15.96
N THR A 102 -20.95 -13.13 -16.95
CA THR A 102 -21.42 -13.99 -18.03
C THR A 102 -21.02 -15.45 -17.77
N LYS A 103 -21.47 -16.37 -18.63
CA LYS A 103 -21.14 -17.79 -18.50
C LYS A 103 -19.63 -18.06 -18.56
N GLU A 104 -18.89 -17.21 -19.29
CA GLU A 104 -17.44 -17.30 -19.48
C GLU A 104 -16.69 -17.02 -18.17
N SER A 105 -17.18 -16.10 -17.34
CA SER A 105 -16.59 -15.75 -16.03
C SER A 105 -17.15 -16.57 -14.86
N ASN A 106 -18.23 -17.31 -15.07
CA ASN A 106 -19.07 -17.86 -14.01
C ASN A 106 -18.34 -18.79 -13.02
N SER A 107 -17.38 -19.62 -13.44
CA SER A 107 -16.70 -20.55 -12.52
C SER A 107 -15.85 -19.83 -11.47
N LEU A 108 -15.35 -18.64 -11.81
CA LEU A 108 -14.52 -17.80 -10.96
C LEU A 108 -15.37 -16.75 -10.21
N TRP A 109 -16.18 -15.98 -10.93
CA TRP A 109 -16.90 -14.84 -10.37
C TRP A 109 -17.91 -15.20 -9.29
N LYS A 110 -18.69 -16.27 -9.49
CA LYS A 110 -19.71 -16.73 -8.52
C LYS A 110 -19.13 -17.02 -7.12
N SER A 111 -17.83 -17.29 -7.05
CA SER A 111 -17.15 -17.73 -5.83
C SER A 111 -16.58 -16.56 -5.04
N TYR A 112 -16.14 -15.51 -5.74
CA TYR A 112 -15.28 -14.46 -5.19
C TYR A 112 -15.81 -13.04 -5.37
N ALA A 113 -16.47 -12.70 -6.49
CA ALA A 113 -16.68 -11.30 -6.87
C ALA A 113 -17.49 -10.50 -5.84
N THR A 114 -18.70 -10.97 -5.52
CA THR A 114 -19.59 -10.30 -4.54
C THR A 114 -19.03 -10.35 -3.12
N LYS A 115 -18.21 -11.36 -2.78
CA LYS A 115 -17.50 -11.40 -1.49
C LYS A 115 -16.35 -10.41 -1.42
N ALA A 116 -15.59 -10.24 -2.50
CA ALA A 116 -14.54 -9.24 -2.60
C ALA A 116 -15.12 -7.83 -2.52
N ASN A 117 -16.28 -7.56 -3.14
CA ASN A 117 -16.99 -6.31 -2.91
C ASN A 117 -17.35 -6.11 -1.42
N ALA A 118 -17.97 -7.11 -0.79
CA ALA A 118 -18.38 -7.04 0.61
C ALA A 118 -17.19 -6.80 1.55
N HIS A 119 -16.09 -7.50 1.30
CA HIS A 119 -14.82 -7.31 2.02
C HIS A 119 -14.29 -5.89 1.88
N THR A 120 -14.23 -5.39 0.65
CA THR A 120 -13.74 -4.03 0.36
C THR A 120 -14.57 -2.99 1.08
N LEU A 121 -15.90 -3.09 1.02
CA LEU A 121 -16.80 -2.16 1.70
C LEU A 121 -16.57 -2.15 3.22
N LYS A 122 -16.47 -3.34 3.85
CA LYS A 122 -16.21 -3.45 5.28
C LYS A 122 -14.85 -2.88 5.66
N PHE A 123 -13.80 -3.29 4.96
CA PHE A 123 -12.42 -2.86 5.26
C PHE A 123 -12.28 -1.34 5.11
N PHE A 124 -12.67 -0.79 3.95
CA PHE A 124 -12.53 0.64 3.68
C PHE A 124 -13.44 1.48 4.58
N SER A 125 -14.65 1.01 4.92
CA SER A 125 -15.53 1.75 5.83
C SER A 125 -14.93 1.89 7.23
N ASN A 126 -14.32 0.81 7.73
CA ASN A 126 -13.62 0.84 9.02
C ASN A 126 -12.37 1.72 8.98
N TYR A 127 -11.58 1.59 7.90
CA TYR A 127 -10.31 2.30 7.75
C TYR A 127 -10.49 3.81 7.50
N LEU A 128 -11.52 4.22 6.74
CA LEU A 128 -11.74 5.61 6.33
C LEU A 128 -13.03 6.20 6.93
N PHE A 129 -14.18 5.90 6.34
CA PHE A 129 -15.48 6.40 6.76
C PHE A 129 -16.58 5.50 6.22
N GLU A 130 -17.76 5.50 6.84
CA GLU A 130 -18.87 4.65 6.39
C GLU A 130 -19.30 4.96 4.94
N TYR A 131 -19.47 3.89 4.16
CA TYR A 131 -19.88 3.95 2.76
C TYR A 131 -21.26 4.61 2.61
N PRO A 132 -21.36 5.77 1.93
CA PRO A 132 -22.57 6.57 1.92
C PRO A 132 -23.58 6.17 0.83
N TYR A 133 -23.24 5.27 -0.10
CA TYR A 133 -24.16 4.88 -1.18
C TYR A 133 -24.94 3.61 -0.85
N PRO A 134 -26.14 3.39 -1.44
CA PRO A 134 -26.99 2.24 -1.14
C PRO A 134 -26.53 0.93 -1.78
N VAL A 135 -25.70 0.99 -2.84
CA VAL A 135 -25.28 -0.18 -3.60
C VAL A 135 -23.82 -0.10 -4.04
N ALA A 136 -23.19 -1.25 -4.24
CA ALA A 136 -21.87 -1.35 -4.88
C ALA A 136 -21.83 -2.56 -5.83
N ILE A 137 -21.54 -2.32 -7.11
CA ILE A 137 -21.76 -3.28 -8.20
C ILE A 137 -20.44 -3.55 -8.92
N SER A 138 -20.09 -4.81 -9.10
CA SER A 138 -18.96 -5.23 -9.95
C SER A 138 -19.47 -5.94 -11.19
N VAL A 139 -19.06 -5.49 -12.36
CA VAL A 139 -19.50 -6.04 -13.66
C VAL A 139 -18.32 -6.69 -14.36
N ASN A 140 -18.48 -7.92 -14.84
CA ASN A 140 -17.42 -8.58 -15.59
C ASN A 140 -17.19 -7.91 -16.95
N ALA A 141 -15.99 -7.36 -17.13
CA ALA A 141 -15.45 -6.89 -18.40
C ALA A 141 -14.41 -7.88 -18.96
N ALA A 142 -14.08 -7.74 -20.25
CA ALA A 142 -13.13 -8.63 -20.90
C ALA A 142 -11.68 -8.39 -20.46
N SER A 143 -11.25 -7.11 -20.40
CA SER A 143 -9.83 -6.76 -20.24
C SER A 143 -9.59 -5.38 -19.58
N LEU A 144 -10.52 -4.87 -18.77
CA LEU A 144 -10.43 -3.53 -18.18
C LEU A 144 -10.72 -3.57 -16.67
N GLY A 145 -10.08 -2.68 -15.92
CA GLY A 145 -10.52 -2.16 -14.61
C GLY A 145 -10.97 -0.71 -14.85
N MET A 146 -12.17 -0.36 -14.42
CA MET A 146 -12.71 0.99 -14.57
C MET A 146 -13.81 1.23 -13.56
N GLU A 147 -13.68 2.33 -12.86
CA GLU A 147 -14.47 2.76 -11.72
C GLU A 147 -15.51 3.81 -12.12
N TYR A 148 -16.69 3.70 -11.54
CA TYR A 148 -17.70 4.76 -11.51
C TYR A 148 -18.39 4.71 -10.14
N PRO A 149 -19.12 5.77 -9.74
CA PRO A 149 -19.87 5.73 -8.50
C PRO A 149 -20.81 4.53 -8.47
N MET A 150 -20.71 3.72 -7.41
CA MET A 150 -21.48 2.50 -7.16
C MET A 150 -21.33 1.35 -8.17
N ILE A 151 -20.62 1.51 -9.29
CA ILE A 151 -20.49 0.48 -10.33
C ILE A 151 -19.09 0.48 -10.94
N ASN A 152 -18.47 -0.69 -11.03
CA ASN A 152 -17.21 -0.86 -11.73
C ASN A 152 -17.25 -1.96 -12.78
N PHE A 153 -16.25 -1.93 -13.66
CA PHE A 153 -16.01 -2.91 -14.71
C PHE A 153 -14.67 -3.59 -14.46
N SER A 154 -14.73 -4.83 -13.97
CA SER A 154 -13.54 -5.58 -13.56
C SER A 154 -13.27 -6.74 -14.52
N TYR A 155 -11.99 -6.96 -14.84
CA TYR A 155 -11.54 -8.12 -15.61
C TYR A 155 -11.52 -9.39 -14.74
N GLY A 156 -11.08 -10.50 -15.35
CA GLY A 156 -10.93 -11.79 -14.69
C GLY A 156 -11.86 -12.80 -15.32
N ARG A 157 -11.29 -13.69 -16.13
CA ARG A 157 -12.00 -14.83 -16.70
C ARG A 157 -11.11 -16.06 -16.58
N PRO A 158 -11.68 -17.22 -16.28
CA PRO A 158 -10.99 -18.49 -16.43
C PRO A 158 -10.63 -18.74 -17.91
N ASP A 159 -9.89 -19.82 -18.16
CA ASP A 159 -9.67 -20.33 -19.51
C ASP A 159 -10.99 -20.73 -20.21
N LEU A 160 -10.90 -21.10 -21.49
CA LEU A 160 -12.06 -21.50 -22.30
C LEU A 160 -12.79 -22.75 -21.77
N LEU A 161 -12.16 -23.54 -20.91
CA LEU A 161 -12.73 -24.71 -20.26
C LEU A 161 -13.32 -24.39 -18.88
N GLY A 162 -13.24 -23.14 -18.45
CA GLY A 162 -13.70 -22.67 -17.14
C GLY A 162 -12.75 -23.01 -16.00
N LYS A 163 -11.51 -23.44 -16.28
CA LYS A 163 -10.46 -23.66 -15.29
C LYS A 163 -9.69 -22.37 -15.03
N TYR A 164 -9.26 -22.18 -13.80
CA TYR A 164 -8.46 -21.05 -13.37
C TYR A 164 -7.45 -21.52 -12.31
N ASP A 165 -6.36 -20.78 -12.17
CA ASP A 165 -5.38 -21.01 -11.12
C ASP A 165 -5.46 -19.95 -10.01
N ASP A 166 -4.58 -20.04 -9.01
CA ASP A 166 -4.52 -19.08 -7.91
C ASP A 166 -4.20 -17.66 -8.42
N LYS A 167 -3.41 -17.52 -9.48
CA LYS A 167 -3.08 -16.21 -10.04
C LYS A 167 -4.31 -15.54 -10.65
N ASP A 168 -5.16 -16.28 -11.36
CA ASP A 168 -6.44 -15.78 -11.88
C ASP A 168 -7.36 -15.35 -10.73
N MET A 169 -7.43 -16.16 -9.67
CA MET A 169 -8.21 -15.86 -8.47
C MET A 169 -7.74 -14.58 -7.78
N TYR A 170 -6.45 -14.47 -7.46
CA TYR A 170 -5.90 -13.27 -6.83
C TYR A 170 -6.04 -12.05 -7.75
N SER A 171 -5.87 -12.22 -9.06
CA SER A 171 -6.06 -11.09 -10.00
C SER A 171 -7.49 -10.55 -9.96
N LEU A 172 -8.51 -11.42 -9.92
CA LEU A 172 -9.91 -11.02 -9.79
C LEU A 172 -10.19 -10.30 -8.47
N ILE A 173 -9.74 -10.88 -7.35
CA ILE A 173 -9.98 -10.31 -6.02
C ILE A 173 -9.31 -8.93 -5.93
N SER A 174 -8.05 -8.84 -6.35
CA SER A 174 -7.28 -7.59 -6.37
C SER A 174 -7.93 -6.50 -7.21
N VAL A 175 -8.37 -6.79 -8.43
CA VAL A 175 -9.03 -5.76 -9.26
C VAL A 175 -10.34 -5.32 -8.62
N ILE A 176 -11.16 -6.24 -8.11
CA ILE A 176 -12.42 -5.86 -7.46
C ILE A 176 -12.19 -4.99 -6.23
N ILE A 177 -11.18 -5.32 -5.39
CA ILE A 177 -10.83 -4.49 -4.24
C ILE A 177 -10.41 -3.08 -4.68
N HIS A 178 -9.61 -2.99 -5.74
CA HIS A 178 -9.17 -1.71 -6.31
C HIS A 178 -10.36 -0.88 -6.82
N GLU A 179 -11.17 -1.44 -7.72
CA GLU A 179 -12.27 -0.72 -8.36
C GLU A 179 -13.42 -0.37 -7.40
N VAL A 180 -13.72 -1.24 -6.43
CA VAL A 180 -14.70 -0.90 -5.37
C VAL A 180 -14.12 0.14 -4.43
N GLY A 181 -12.82 0.06 -4.12
CA GLY A 181 -12.08 1.07 -3.36
C GLY A 181 -12.19 2.47 -3.97
N HIS A 182 -12.25 2.56 -5.30
CA HIS A 182 -12.38 3.85 -5.98
C HIS A 182 -13.67 4.62 -5.66
N ASN A 183 -14.68 3.96 -5.06
CA ASN A 183 -15.82 4.70 -4.52
C ASN A 183 -15.40 5.72 -3.45
N TYR A 184 -14.36 5.44 -2.67
CA TYR A 184 -13.87 6.35 -1.63
C TYR A 184 -13.01 7.47 -2.23
N PHE A 185 -12.11 7.12 -3.16
CA PHE A 185 -11.26 8.04 -3.92
C PHE A 185 -11.22 7.64 -5.40
N PRO A 186 -11.59 8.48 -6.37
CA PRO A 186 -11.98 9.88 -6.23
C PRO A 186 -13.50 10.09 -6.07
N MET A 187 -14.32 9.03 -6.04
CA MET A 187 -15.76 9.22 -6.26
C MET A 187 -16.48 9.96 -5.11
N ILE A 188 -16.00 9.83 -3.86
CA ILE A 188 -16.54 10.56 -2.70
C ILE A 188 -15.59 11.68 -2.28
N VAL A 189 -14.29 11.40 -2.17
CA VAL A 189 -13.26 12.43 -1.94
C VAL A 189 -12.62 12.75 -3.29
N ASN A 190 -12.98 13.89 -3.87
CA ASN A 190 -12.82 14.13 -5.29
C ASN A 190 -11.53 14.87 -5.65
N SER A 191 -10.50 14.14 -6.09
CA SER A 191 -9.27 14.70 -6.66
C SER A 191 -9.40 15.07 -8.14
N ASP A 192 -8.54 15.98 -8.61
CA ASP A 192 -8.33 16.22 -10.03
C ASP A 192 -7.50 15.09 -10.65
N GLU A 193 -8.18 14.00 -11.01
CA GLU A 193 -7.60 12.78 -11.60
C GLU A 193 -6.63 13.09 -12.75
N ARG A 194 -6.95 14.08 -13.60
CA ARG A 194 -6.13 14.42 -14.78
C ARG A 194 -4.81 15.06 -14.39
N ALA A 195 -4.80 15.90 -13.36
CA ALA A 195 -3.60 16.57 -12.89
C ALA A 195 -2.82 15.75 -11.85
N LEU A 196 -3.51 14.92 -11.05
CA LEU A 196 -3.01 14.28 -9.84
C LEU A 196 -3.34 12.80 -9.80
N TYR A 197 -3.08 12.08 -10.89
CA TYR A 197 -3.39 10.65 -11.09
C TYR A 197 -2.95 9.73 -9.93
N TRP A 198 -1.91 10.09 -9.18
CA TRP A 198 -1.47 9.32 -8.01
C TRP A 198 -2.39 9.43 -6.80
N MET A 199 -3.16 10.53 -6.65
CA MET A 199 -4.09 10.67 -5.53
C MET A 199 -5.21 9.64 -5.64
N ASP A 200 -5.65 9.38 -6.86
CA ASP A 200 -6.64 8.37 -7.17
C ASP A 200 -6.00 6.98 -7.06
N GLU A 201 -4.96 6.74 -7.85
CA GLU A 201 -4.42 5.39 -8.06
C GLU A 201 -3.47 4.92 -6.97
N GLY A 202 -2.70 5.84 -6.41
CA GLY A 202 -1.68 5.58 -5.42
C GLY A 202 -2.27 5.35 -4.02
N ILE A 203 -3.22 6.19 -3.63
CA ILE A 203 -3.96 6.03 -2.37
C ILE A 203 -4.74 4.71 -2.40
N ILE A 204 -5.51 4.46 -3.47
CA ILE A 204 -6.27 3.21 -3.60
C ILE A 204 -5.34 2.00 -3.68
N SER A 205 -4.21 2.06 -4.39
CA SER A 205 -3.23 0.96 -4.41
C SER A 205 -2.66 0.64 -3.03
N TYR A 206 -2.43 1.64 -2.18
CA TYR A 206 -1.97 1.43 -0.81
C TYR A 206 -3.05 0.78 0.08
N ILE A 207 -4.27 1.31 0.06
CA ILE A 207 -5.37 0.76 0.89
C ILE A 207 -5.79 -0.62 0.38
N GLN A 208 -5.77 -0.84 -0.95
CA GLN A 208 -5.92 -2.16 -1.56
C GLN A 208 -4.91 -3.15 -0.98
N TYR A 209 -3.64 -2.78 -0.89
CA TYR A 209 -2.62 -3.65 -0.31
C TYR A 209 -3.00 -4.07 1.12
N LEU A 210 -3.44 -3.14 1.97
CA LEU A 210 -3.88 -3.49 3.33
C LEU A 210 -5.11 -4.42 3.32
N ALA A 211 -6.10 -4.14 2.47
CA ALA A 211 -7.30 -4.95 2.34
C ALA A 211 -6.99 -6.36 1.80
N GLU A 212 -6.01 -6.51 0.91
CA GLU A 212 -5.53 -7.80 0.41
C GLU A 212 -4.87 -8.62 1.52
N GLN A 213 -4.03 -8.00 2.36
CA GLN A 213 -3.43 -8.68 3.50
C GLN A 213 -4.47 -9.08 4.57
N ASP A 214 -5.53 -8.28 4.74
CA ASP A 214 -6.66 -8.61 5.61
C ASP A 214 -7.53 -9.74 5.04
N TRP A 215 -7.69 -9.81 3.72
CA TRP A 215 -8.40 -10.90 3.05
C TRP A 215 -7.73 -12.26 3.29
N MET A 216 -6.40 -12.29 3.22
CA MET A 216 -5.62 -13.50 3.47
C MET A 216 -4.20 -13.15 3.92
N TRP A 217 -3.76 -13.72 5.03
CA TRP A 217 -2.38 -13.61 5.46
C TRP A 217 -1.41 -14.07 4.37
N GLY A 218 -0.43 -13.22 4.03
CA GLY A 218 0.55 -13.51 2.97
C GLY A 218 -0.02 -13.42 1.56
N TYR A 219 -1.10 -12.65 1.35
CA TYR A 219 -1.63 -12.38 0.01
C TYR A 219 -0.52 -11.87 -0.92
N PRO A 220 -0.40 -12.41 -2.16
CA PRO A 220 0.68 -12.08 -3.07
C PRO A 220 0.46 -10.72 -3.77
N SER A 221 0.40 -9.65 -2.99
CA SER A 221 0.19 -8.28 -3.46
C SER A 221 1.27 -7.84 -4.44
N ARG A 222 0.86 -7.15 -5.51
CA ARG A 222 1.76 -6.67 -6.58
C ARG A 222 2.35 -5.28 -6.30
N ARG A 223 1.76 -4.56 -5.33
CA ARG A 223 2.06 -3.17 -4.94
C ARG A 223 1.94 -3.07 -3.41
N GLY A 224 2.59 -2.06 -2.81
CA GLY A 224 2.62 -1.86 -1.36
C GLY A 224 3.99 -2.21 -0.76
N PRO A 225 4.45 -3.47 -0.79
CA PRO A 225 5.77 -3.85 -0.25
C PRO A 225 6.92 -3.17 -1.01
N SER A 226 7.89 -2.63 -0.27
CA SER A 226 8.95 -1.77 -0.84
C SER A 226 9.87 -2.49 -1.82
N GLU A 227 10.13 -3.77 -1.63
CA GLU A 227 10.83 -4.61 -2.60
C GLU A 227 10.23 -4.60 -4.02
N LYS A 228 8.92 -4.35 -4.18
CA LYS A 228 8.25 -4.38 -5.48
C LYS A 228 8.55 -3.14 -6.31
N VAL A 229 8.93 -2.01 -5.69
CA VAL A 229 9.28 -0.79 -6.42
C VAL A 229 10.73 -0.81 -6.92
N VAL A 230 11.59 -1.68 -6.38
CA VAL A 230 13.02 -1.75 -6.72
C VAL A 230 13.28 -1.83 -8.23
N PRO A 231 12.65 -2.72 -9.03
CA PRO A 231 12.91 -2.75 -10.48
C PRO A 231 12.57 -1.45 -11.20
N TYR A 232 11.57 -0.71 -10.70
CA TYR A 232 11.17 0.58 -11.25
C TYR A 232 12.18 1.68 -10.85
N MET A 233 12.66 1.69 -9.59
CA MET A 233 13.65 2.66 -9.12
C MET A 233 15.07 2.38 -9.64
N ASN A 234 15.42 1.12 -9.88
CA ASN A 234 16.72 0.67 -10.39
C ASN A 234 16.82 0.70 -11.93
N GLY A 235 15.73 1.08 -12.62
CA GLY A 235 15.66 1.08 -14.08
C GLY A 235 16.64 2.05 -14.74
N THR A 236 17.39 1.58 -15.73
CA THR A 236 18.37 2.37 -16.50
C THR A 236 17.70 3.40 -17.44
N HIS A 237 18.23 4.63 -17.46
CA HIS A 237 18.11 5.64 -18.53
C HIS A 237 16.72 6.27 -18.81
N GLY A 238 16.27 7.17 -17.92
CA GLY A 238 15.43 8.30 -18.35
C GLY A 238 13.92 8.06 -18.49
N ALA A 239 13.40 6.90 -18.09
CA ALA A 239 11.96 6.61 -17.99
C ALA A 239 11.34 6.96 -16.62
N TYR A 240 12.17 7.20 -15.62
CA TYR A 240 11.73 7.55 -14.28
C TYR A 240 11.37 9.04 -14.19
N ARG A 241 10.25 9.35 -13.54
CA ARG A 241 9.73 10.71 -13.36
C ARG A 241 9.26 10.87 -11.90
N PRO A 242 9.34 12.07 -11.31
CA PRO A 242 8.70 12.35 -10.02
C PRO A 242 7.22 11.96 -10.02
N ILE A 243 6.66 11.57 -8.86
CA ILE A 243 5.23 11.26 -8.73
C ILE A 243 4.37 12.46 -9.16
N MET A 244 4.84 13.67 -8.83
CA MET A 244 4.17 14.94 -9.17
C MET A 244 4.31 15.36 -10.64
N THR A 245 4.88 14.51 -11.50
CA THR A 245 4.92 14.80 -12.94
C THR A 245 3.51 14.74 -13.52
N ASP A 246 3.21 15.62 -14.46
CA ASP A 246 1.95 15.57 -15.20
C ASP A 246 1.76 14.18 -15.85
N PRO A 247 0.59 13.53 -15.69
CA PRO A 247 0.35 12.18 -16.19
C PRO A 247 0.52 11.99 -17.70
N GLU A 248 0.38 13.05 -18.51
CA GLU A 248 0.64 13.00 -19.95
C GLU A 248 2.12 12.76 -20.27
N ASN A 249 3.01 13.08 -19.33
CA ASN A 249 4.46 12.91 -19.44
C ASN A 249 4.97 11.62 -18.78
N PHE A 250 4.10 10.76 -18.27
CA PHE A 250 4.49 9.47 -17.71
C PHE A 250 5.01 8.53 -18.79
N VAL A 251 6.22 8.01 -18.59
CA VAL A 251 6.72 6.88 -19.40
C VAL A 251 6.13 5.56 -18.89
N SER A 252 5.90 5.44 -17.58
CA SER A 252 5.22 4.30 -16.95
C SER A 252 4.12 4.77 -16.01
N LYS A 253 2.87 4.77 -16.47
CA LYS A 253 1.70 5.12 -15.63
C LYS A 253 1.63 4.23 -14.39
N TYR A 254 1.84 2.93 -14.55
CA TYR A 254 1.83 1.96 -13.45
C TYR A 254 2.90 2.28 -12.38
N GLY A 255 4.12 2.61 -12.81
CA GLY A 255 5.21 2.96 -11.89
C GLY A 255 4.95 4.28 -11.15
N ASN A 256 4.57 5.32 -11.89
CA ASN A 256 4.43 6.69 -11.38
C ASN A 256 3.19 6.88 -10.49
N ALA A 257 2.05 6.32 -10.86
CA ALA A 257 0.78 6.60 -10.20
C ALA A 257 0.34 5.52 -9.20
N TYR A 258 0.80 4.28 -9.35
CA TYR A 258 0.35 3.17 -8.50
C TYR A 258 1.47 2.65 -7.61
N LEU A 259 2.56 2.15 -8.22
CA LEU A 259 3.58 1.37 -7.53
C LEU A 259 4.41 2.22 -6.56
N ARG A 260 4.95 3.34 -7.03
CA ARG A 260 5.80 4.22 -6.20
C ARG A 260 5.00 4.92 -5.10
N PRO A 261 3.83 5.54 -5.35
CA PRO A 261 3.04 6.16 -4.29
C PRO A 261 2.60 5.14 -3.23
N ALA A 262 2.13 3.95 -3.63
CA ALA A 262 1.71 2.93 -2.66
C ALA A 262 2.87 2.46 -1.77
N THR A 263 4.08 2.36 -2.35
CA THR A 263 5.30 2.06 -1.60
C THR A 263 5.68 3.21 -0.67
N ALA A 264 5.61 4.45 -1.14
CA ALA A 264 5.87 5.63 -0.32
C ALA A 264 4.94 5.64 0.91
N PHE A 265 3.64 5.40 0.73
CA PHE A 265 2.70 5.33 1.85
C PHE A 265 3.00 4.17 2.80
N ASN A 266 3.43 3.01 2.29
CA ASN A 266 3.85 1.90 3.13
C ASN A 266 5.09 2.26 3.98
N VAL A 267 6.10 2.88 3.39
CA VAL A 267 7.30 3.37 4.10
C VAL A 267 6.93 4.44 5.12
N LEU A 268 6.11 5.41 4.73
CA LEU A 268 5.64 6.50 5.60
C LEU A 268 4.92 5.95 6.82
N ARG A 269 4.01 4.98 6.60
CA ARG A 269 3.22 4.35 7.67
C ARG A 269 4.06 3.47 8.58
N ASN A 270 4.99 2.68 8.05
CA ASN A 270 5.67 1.64 8.85
C ASN A 270 7.04 2.05 9.39
N LEU A 271 7.73 3.02 8.77
CA LEU A 271 9.10 3.42 9.14
C LEU A 271 9.23 4.86 9.63
N VAL A 272 8.23 5.72 9.38
CA VAL A 272 8.32 7.16 9.72
C VAL A 272 7.30 7.54 10.79
N MET A 273 6.00 7.39 10.50
CA MET A 273 4.92 7.84 11.40
C MET A 273 4.47 6.77 12.39
N GLY A 274 4.58 5.49 12.00
CA GLY A 274 3.91 4.40 12.69
C GLY A 274 2.42 4.27 12.28
N PRO A 275 1.84 3.05 12.36
CA PRO A 275 0.46 2.77 11.98
C PRO A 275 -0.59 3.67 12.62
N GLU A 276 -0.47 3.94 13.92
CA GLU A 276 -1.47 4.70 14.67
C GLU A 276 -1.63 6.13 14.13
N LEU A 277 -0.52 6.86 14.00
CA LEU A 277 -0.54 8.24 13.51
C LEU A 277 -0.90 8.31 12.04
N PHE A 278 -0.35 7.41 11.20
CA PHE A 278 -0.66 7.40 9.78
C PHE A 278 -2.14 7.10 9.52
N ASP A 279 -2.67 6.04 10.14
CA ASP A 279 -4.04 5.60 9.90
C ASP A 279 -5.03 6.67 10.44
N PHE A 280 -4.72 7.29 11.59
CA PHE A 280 -5.48 8.44 12.10
C PHE A 280 -5.48 9.64 11.14
N ALA A 281 -4.32 10.00 10.59
CA ALA A 281 -4.20 11.12 9.66
C ALA A 281 -4.91 10.85 8.33
N MET A 282 -4.77 9.64 7.77
CA MET A 282 -5.47 9.21 6.56
C MET A 282 -6.99 9.23 6.75
N LYS A 283 -7.47 8.74 7.91
CA LYS A 283 -8.89 8.79 8.29
C LYS A 283 -9.38 10.23 8.44
N THR A 284 -8.57 11.10 9.05
CA THR A 284 -8.88 12.53 9.21
C THR A 284 -8.99 13.23 7.85
N TYR A 285 -8.07 12.96 6.93
CA TYR A 285 -8.11 13.48 5.56
C TYR A 285 -9.39 13.06 4.84
N ALA A 286 -9.68 11.77 4.83
CA ALA A 286 -10.84 11.20 4.16
C ALA A 286 -12.17 11.78 4.69
N ASN A 287 -12.31 11.91 6.02
CA ASN A 287 -13.51 12.49 6.63
C ASN A 287 -13.64 14.00 6.40
N THR A 288 -12.53 14.74 6.43
CA THR A 288 -12.53 16.20 6.22
C THR A 288 -12.98 16.56 4.80
N TRP A 289 -12.57 15.74 3.83
CA TRP A 289 -12.78 15.98 2.39
C TRP A 289 -13.88 15.12 1.76
N LYS A 290 -14.62 14.34 2.55
CA LYS A 290 -15.80 13.60 2.09
C LYS A 290 -16.78 14.54 1.37
N PHE A 291 -17.14 14.23 0.12
CA PHE A 291 -17.97 15.03 -0.78
C PHE A 291 -17.42 16.44 -1.11
N LYS A 292 -16.09 16.61 -1.10
CA LYS A 292 -15.39 17.84 -1.45
C LYS A 292 -14.24 17.56 -2.42
N HIS A 293 -13.55 18.63 -2.85
CA HIS A 293 -12.49 18.58 -3.85
C HIS A 293 -11.13 19.01 -3.25
N PRO A 294 -10.38 18.10 -2.60
CA PRO A 294 -9.04 18.43 -2.08
C PRO A 294 -8.01 18.60 -3.19
N THR A 295 -7.00 19.42 -2.91
CA THR A 295 -5.74 19.41 -3.66
C THR A 295 -4.72 18.46 -3.01
N TYR A 296 -3.61 18.19 -3.68
CA TYR A 296 -2.49 17.45 -3.06
C TYR A 296 -1.94 18.15 -1.81
N ALA A 297 -1.98 19.48 -1.78
CA ALA A 297 -1.50 20.26 -0.63
C ALA A 297 -2.39 20.04 0.60
N ASP A 298 -3.70 19.85 0.41
CA ASP A 298 -4.61 19.51 1.51
C ASP A 298 -4.35 18.12 2.08
N PHE A 299 -3.95 17.17 1.23
CA PHE A 299 -3.50 15.86 1.69
C PHE A 299 -2.21 15.96 2.50
N PHE A 300 -1.14 16.57 1.97
CA PHE A 300 0.13 16.74 2.69
C PHE A 300 -0.06 17.46 4.03
N ARG A 301 -0.81 18.57 4.01
CA ARG A 301 -1.08 19.36 5.21
C ARG A 301 -1.83 18.57 6.28
N ILE A 302 -2.86 17.78 5.94
CA ILE A 302 -3.57 16.97 6.94
C ILE A 302 -2.69 15.83 7.46
N MET A 303 -1.88 15.21 6.59
CA MET A 303 -0.96 14.16 7.03
C MET A 303 0.03 14.69 8.09
N GLU A 304 0.47 15.94 8.00
CA GLU A 304 1.32 16.60 8.99
C GLU A 304 0.53 17.12 10.21
N GLU A 305 -0.53 17.91 10.00
CA GLU A 305 -1.32 18.52 11.09
C GLU A 305 -1.92 17.46 12.04
N ALA A 306 -2.45 16.37 11.49
CA ALA A 306 -3.10 15.33 12.29
C ALA A 306 -2.10 14.43 13.01
N SER A 307 -0.88 14.29 12.50
CA SER A 307 0.15 13.42 13.09
C SER A 307 1.16 14.17 13.97
N ALA A 308 1.27 15.50 13.80
CA ALA A 308 2.33 16.33 14.35
C ALA A 308 3.75 15.89 13.95
N VAL A 309 3.90 15.20 12.82
CA VAL A 309 5.18 14.79 12.24
C VAL A 309 5.55 15.74 11.10
N ASP A 310 6.79 16.22 11.06
CA ASP A 310 7.34 16.99 9.94
C ASP A 310 7.67 16.05 8.77
N LEU A 311 6.97 16.22 7.64
CA LEU A 311 7.05 15.36 6.46
C LEU A 311 7.58 16.09 5.22
N ASP A 312 8.04 17.34 5.33
CA ASP A 312 8.58 18.13 4.20
C ASP A 312 9.67 17.37 3.45
N TRP A 313 10.61 16.78 4.20
CA TRP A 313 11.70 15.97 3.65
C TRP A 313 11.17 14.73 2.93
N PHE A 314 10.10 14.11 3.44
CA PHE A 314 9.51 12.89 2.90
C PHE A 314 8.82 13.19 1.57
N TRP A 315 8.00 14.24 1.52
CA TRP A 315 7.32 14.68 0.30
C TRP A 315 8.34 15.05 -0.78
N ARG A 316 9.38 15.83 -0.43
CA ARG A 316 10.46 16.18 -1.36
C ARG A 316 11.12 14.94 -1.95
N ALA A 317 11.51 13.99 -1.10
CA ALA A 317 12.26 12.79 -1.49
C ALA A 317 11.41 11.80 -2.32
N TRP A 318 10.16 11.55 -1.93
CA TRP A 318 9.32 10.55 -2.60
C TRP A 318 8.47 11.11 -3.74
N PHE A 319 8.03 12.37 -3.68
CA PHE A 319 7.04 12.90 -4.62
C PHE A 319 7.65 13.81 -5.69
N TYR A 320 8.69 14.58 -5.33
CA TYR A 320 9.26 15.61 -6.19
C TYR A 320 10.61 15.25 -6.82
N SER A 321 11.32 14.23 -6.33
CA SER A 321 12.59 13.79 -6.90
C SER A 321 12.50 12.45 -7.64
N THR A 322 13.57 12.16 -8.39
CA THR A 322 13.87 10.85 -8.97
C THR A 322 15.02 10.17 -8.23
N ASP A 323 15.23 10.54 -6.97
CA ASP A 323 16.16 9.80 -6.13
C ASP A 323 15.56 8.43 -5.79
N HIS A 324 16.41 7.54 -5.30
CA HIS A 324 16.01 6.21 -4.85
C HIS A 324 16.83 5.81 -3.62
N VAL A 325 16.34 4.82 -2.89
CA VAL A 325 17.08 4.30 -1.73
C VAL A 325 18.23 3.44 -2.25
N ASP A 326 19.45 3.87 -1.96
CA ASP A 326 20.69 3.08 -2.02
C ASP A 326 21.57 3.58 -0.88
N VAL A 327 21.55 2.87 0.25
CA VAL A 327 22.30 3.23 1.45
C VAL A 327 23.29 2.12 1.78
N SER A 328 24.57 2.49 1.83
CA SER A 328 25.64 1.55 2.16
C SER A 328 26.22 1.76 3.55
N VAL A 329 26.75 0.68 4.14
CA VAL A 329 27.65 0.78 5.29
C VAL A 329 29.06 1.05 4.76
N LYS A 330 29.57 2.26 4.97
CA LYS A 330 30.89 2.68 4.52
C LYS A 330 32.00 2.16 5.42
N SER A 331 31.79 2.23 6.73
CA SER A 331 32.74 1.76 7.74
C SER A 331 32.07 1.55 9.09
N VAL A 332 32.56 0.57 9.86
CA VAL A 332 32.25 0.40 11.28
C VAL A 332 33.54 0.45 12.07
N LYS A 333 33.62 1.34 13.07
CA LYS A 333 34.73 1.40 14.03
C LYS A 333 34.26 0.88 15.37
N TRP A 334 35.07 0.04 16.01
CA TRP A 334 34.77 -0.56 17.30
C TRP A 334 35.68 0.01 18.40
N PHE A 335 35.05 0.50 19.47
CA PHE A 335 35.72 1.11 20.61
C PHE A 335 35.30 0.41 21.91
N ARG A 336 36.22 0.42 22.88
CA ARG A 336 35.97 -0.04 24.25
C ARG A 336 36.60 0.93 25.26
N MET A 337 35.85 1.24 26.32
CA MET A 337 36.39 2.04 27.42
C MET A 337 37.29 1.17 28.32
N THR A 338 38.43 1.72 28.74
CA THR A 338 39.34 1.06 29.70
C THR A 338 39.79 2.02 30.80
N ALA A 339 40.04 1.47 31.99
CA ALA A 339 40.66 2.17 33.12
C ALA A 339 42.20 2.23 33.00
N GLU A 340 42.80 1.37 32.18
CA GLU A 340 44.25 1.29 31.98
C GLU A 340 44.74 2.34 30.96
N LYS A 341 46.04 2.65 30.92
CA LYS A 341 46.63 3.62 29.97
C LYS A 341 46.15 3.30 28.53
N PRO A 342 45.74 4.31 27.74
CA PRO A 342 45.30 4.07 26.38
C PRO A 342 46.47 3.46 25.59
N THR A 343 46.19 2.55 24.66
CA THR A 343 47.19 2.01 23.76
C THR A 343 47.78 3.15 22.92
N GLU A 344 49.11 3.23 22.80
CA GLU A 344 49.79 4.38 22.15
C GLU A 344 49.51 4.49 20.64
N GLU A 345 49.05 3.42 20.00
CA GLU A 345 48.70 3.41 18.58
C GLU A 345 47.17 3.41 18.38
N PHE A 346 46.68 4.41 17.65
CA PHE A 346 45.36 4.35 17.02
C PHE A 346 45.42 3.30 15.93
N ILE A 347 45.03 2.07 16.25
CA ILE A 347 44.76 1.07 15.24
C ILE A 347 43.41 1.46 14.63
N ASP A 348 43.44 2.00 13.41
CA ASP A 348 42.23 2.22 12.62
C ASP A 348 41.68 0.84 12.21
N SER A 349 41.05 0.15 13.17
CA SER A 349 40.34 -1.09 12.90
C SER A 349 39.01 -0.74 12.24
N THR A 350 39.08 -0.39 10.97
CA THR A 350 37.95 -0.38 10.03
C THR A 350 37.43 -1.80 9.74
N ASP A 351 37.71 -2.75 10.63
CA ASP A 351 37.36 -4.16 10.54
C ASP A 351 36.81 -4.57 11.90
N ILE A 352 35.51 -4.84 11.94
CA ILE A 352 34.78 -5.26 13.15
C ILE A 352 35.29 -6.60 13.71
N ASN A 353 36.09 -7.35 12.93
CA ASN A 353 36.68 -8.61 13.34
C ASN A 353 38.06 -8.45 14.02
N LYS A 354 38.63 -7.25 14.09
CA LYS A 354 39.88 -6.95 14.82
C LYS A 354 39.58 -6.47 16.25
N GLU A 355 40.60 -6.37 17.10
CA GLU A 355 40.48 -5.85 18.48
C GLU A 355 39.97 -4.38 18.52
N PRO A 356 39.22 -3.98 19.57
CA PRO A 356 38.69 -2.64 19.67
C PRO A 356 39.77 -1.61 19.94
N TYR A 357 39.53 -0.38 19.50
CA TYR A 357 40.29 0.77 20.00
C TYR A 357 39.94 1.02 21.47
N HIS A 358 40.94 0.99 22.33
CA HIS A 358 40.78 1.25 23.75
C HIS A 358 41.05 2.73 24.04
N PHE A 359 40.03 3.45 24.55
CA PHE A 359 40.19 4.83 24.97
C PHE A 359 40.12 4.96 26.49
N ASN A 360 41.03 5.77 27.04
CA ASN A 360 41.16 6.02 28.47
C ASN A 360 40.43 7.32 28.83
N TYR A 361 39.66 7.25 29.90
CA TYR A 361 38.83 8.35 30.39
C TYR A 361 39.61 9.40 31.25
N GLY A 362 40.83 9.09 31.71
CA GLY A 362 41.58 9.85 32.72
C GLY A 362 42.13 11.24 32.32
N LYS A 363 41.85 11.74 31.11
CA LYS A 363 42.09 13.13 30.69
C LYS A 363 40.98 13.58 29.74
N PRO A 364 40.61 14.88 29.74
CA PRO A 364 39.57 15.39 28.85
C PRO A 364 39.95 15.11 27.39
N TYR A 365 39.23 14.18 26.76
CA TYR A 365 39.36 13.89 25.34
C TYR A 365 38.39 14.80 24.58
N GLN A 366 38.92 15.71 23.78
CA GLN A 366 38.14 16.40 22.75
C GLN A 366 38.13 15.52 21.49
N GLY A 367 37.03 14.79 21.31
CA GLY A 367 36.68 14.10 20.07
C GLY A 367 35.17 14.15 19.86
N GLU A 368 34.59 13.18 19.16
CA GLU A 368 33.14 13.21 18.80
C GLU A 368 32.18 13.00 19.97
N PHE A 369 32.69 12.75 21.17
CA PHE A 369 31.92 12.71 22.41
C PHE A 369 31.95 14.11 23.06
N TRP A 370 30.80 14.77 23.15
CA TRP A 370 30.67 16.15 23.61
C TRP A 370 30.59 16.32 25.14
N GLU A 371 30.54 15.24 25.92
CA GLU A 371 30.33 15.30 27.38
C GLU A 371 31.41 14.57 28.19
N VAL A 372 31.82 15.20 29.29
CA VAL A 372 32.71 14.63 30.32
C VAL A 372 31.85 13.94 31.39
N ILE A 373 31.78 12.62 31.35
CA ILE A 373 31.32 11.72 32.43
C ILE A 373 32.27 11.72 33.66
N GLU A 374 32.03 12.57 34.65
CA GLU A 374 32.89 12.63 35.86
C GLU A 374 32.70 11.43 36.84
N ASP A 375 31.60 10.68 36.73
CA ASP A 375 31.26 9.58 37.65
C ASP A 375 32.06 8.30 37.35
N GLU A 376 32.89 7.86 38.31
CA GLU A 376 33.68 6.63 38.24
C GLU A 376 32.82 5.35 38.11
N LYS A 377 31.69 5.27 38.82
CA LYS A 377 30.79 4.10 38.76
C LYS A 377 30.10 4.02 37.40
N TYR A 378 29.75 5.16 36.82
CA TYR A 378 29.19 5.19 35.47
C TYR A 378 30.23 4.76 34.44
N ARG A 379 31.49 5.17 34.59
CA ARG A 379 32.59 4.77 33.68
C ARG A 379 32.92 3.29 33.78
N GLU A 380 32.94 2.73 34.99
CA GLU A 380 33.09 1.30 35.21
C GLU A 380 31.95 0.54 34.53
N LYS A 381 30.70 0.98 34.71
CA LYS A 381 29.54 0.43 34.00
C LYS A 381 29.70 0.53 32.48
N MET A 382 30.15 1.65 31.94
CA MET A 382 30.33 1.82 30.49
C MET A 382 31.46 0.96 29.90
N SER A 383 32.45 0.55 30.70
CA SER A 383 33.56 -0.32 30.27
C SER A 383 33.15 -1.75 29.90
N SER A 384 31.97 -2.19 30.33
CA SER A 384 31.40 -3.48 29.92
C SER A 384 30.74 -3.44 28.55
N PHE A 385 30.52 -2.26 27.96
CA PHE A 385 29.86 -2.10 26.67
C PHE A 385 30.87 -1.98 25.51
N ASN A 386 30.36 -2.29 24.32
CA ASN A 386 31.01 -2.12 23.03
C ASN A 386 30.40 -0.90 22.35
N PHE A 387 31.23 0.05 21.93
CA PHE A 387 30.80 1.23 21.20
C PHE A 387 31.11 1.02 19.73
N TYR A 388 30.09 1.08 18.88
CA TYR A 388 30.23 0.96 17.44
C TYR A 388 29.86 2.27 16.78
N GLU A 389 30.76 2.77 15.97
CA GLU A 389 30.49 3.95 15.17
C GLU A 389 30.35 3.54 13.73
N VAL A 390 29.17 3.76 13.18
CA VAL A 390 28.84 3.39 11.81
C VAL A 390 28.75 4.64 10.96
N THR A 391 29.46 4.63 9.84
CA THR A 391 29.33 5.64 8.79
C THR A 391 28.48 5.06 7.66
N PHE A 392 27.38 5.72 7.37
CA PHE A 392 26.47 5.43 6.28
C PHE A 392 26.73 6.37 5.09
N GLU A 393 26.54 5.87 3.88
CA GLU A 393 26.60 6.67 2.65
C GLU A 393 25.29 6.49 1.87
N ASN A 394 24.58 7.61 1.64
CA ASN A 394 23.39 7.68 0.82
C ASN A 394 23.81 7.94 -0.63
N ILE A 395 23.89 6.85 -1.40
CA ILE A 395 24.36 6.84 -2.79
C ILE A 395 23.21 7.22 -3.73
N GLY A 396 21.99 6.75 -3.43
CA GLY A 396 20.81 6.93 -4.28
C GLY A 396 20.13 8.29 -4.13
N GLY A 397 20.54 9.07 -3.13
CA GLY A 397 20.08 10.44 -2.89
C GLY A 397 18.79 10.56 -2.08
N LEU A 398 18.00 9.48 -1.97
CA LEU A 398 16.71 9.51 -1.29
C LEU A 398 16.91 9.46 0.23
N VAL A 399 16.63 10.58 0.90
CA VAL A 399 16.61 10.65 2.37
C VAL A 399 15.57 9.67 2.90
N SER A 400 16.00 8.72 3.72
CA SER A 400 15.17 7.63 4.25
C SER A 400 15.61 7.20 5.66
N PRO A 401 14.70 6.60 6.46
CA PRO A 401 15.10 5.87 7.66
C PRO A 401 16.06 4.73 7.31
N ILE A 402 16.97 4.40 8.23
CA ILE A 402 17.90 3.28 8.08
C ILE A 402 17.45 2.15 9.00
N VAL A 403 17.01 1.03 8.43
CA VAL A 403 16.69 -0.20 9.18
C VAL A 403 17.97 -1.03 9.30
N LEU A 404 18.38 -1.33 10.53
CA LEU A 404 19.58 -2.11 10.82
C LEU A 404 19.25 -3.43 11.49
N GLU A 405 19.96 -4.47 11.08
CA GLU A 405 20.14 -5.72 11.81
C GLU A 405 21.58 -5.80 12.32
N TRP A 406 21.72 -5.97 13.63
CA TRP A 406 22.96 -6.33 14.29
C TRP A 406 22.97 -7.84 14.50
N LYS A 407 24.02 -8.52 14.04
CA LYS A 407 24.26 -9.93 14.36
C LYS A 407 25.44 -10.03 15.32
N TYR A 408 25.25 -10.71 16.43
CA TYR A 408 26.25 -10.91 17.47
C TYR A 408 27.04 -12.22 17.26
N GLU A 409 28.23 -12.31 17.88
CA GLU A 409 29.06 -13.54 17.83
C GLU A 409 28.36 -14.75 18.45
N ASP A 410 27.46 -14.54 19.41
CA ASP A 410 26.63 -15.58 20.02
C ASP A 410 25.43 -15.99 19.15
N THR A 411 25.37 -15.51 17.90
CA THR A 411 24.33 -15.73 16.89
C THR A 411 23.00 -15.03 17.15
N SER A 412 22.83 -14.32 18.27
CA SER A 412 21.64 -13.50 18.50
C SER A 412 21.60 -12.29 17.55
N THR A 413 20.41 -11.76 17.30
CA THR A 413 20.19 -10.57 16.46
C THR A 413 19.42 -9.49 17.20
N GLU A 414 19.63 -8.24 16.79
CA GLU A 414 18.88 -7.07 17.27
C GLU A 414 18.55 -6.16 16.09
N PHE A 415 17.33 -5.61 16.08
CA PHE A 415 16.86 -4.71 15.05
C PHE A 415 16.73 -3.28 15.59
N GLU A 416 17.20 -2.30 14.83
CA GLU A 416 17.05 -0.89 15.14
C GLU A 416 16.62 -0.10 13.90
N ILE A 417 15.70 0.85 14.09
CA ILE A 417 15.32 1.80 13.05
C ILE A 417 15.93 3.15 13.43
N ILE A 418 16.75 3.70 12.54
CA ILE A 418 17.30 5.05 12.68
C ILE A 418 16.41 6.01 11.90
N PRO A 419 15.83 7.02 12.56
CA PRO A 419 15.04 8.04 11.90
C PRO A 419 15.83 8.80 10.81
N ALA A 420 15.12 9.34 9.82
CA ALA A 420 15.72 10.02 8.67
C ALA A 420 16.53 11.29 9.05
N GLU A 421 16.30 11.83 10.24
CA GLU A 421 17.02 12.97 10.83
C GLU A 421 18.52 12.71 11.00
N VAL A 422 18.96 11.45 10.92
CA VAL A 422 20.39 11.10 10.86
C VAL A 422 21.10 11.81 9.69
N TRP A 423 20.37 12.15 8.63
CA TRP A 423 20.86 12.84 7.43
C TRP A 423 20.87 14.37 7.55
N ARG A 424 20.36 14.97 8.64
CA ARG A 424 20.11 16.42 8.74
C ARG A 424 21.34 17.31 8.52
N MET A 425 22.52 16.84 8.93
CA MET A 425 23.76 17.60 8.79
C MET A 425 24.39 17.43 7.41
N ASN A 426 24.12 16.30 6.76
CA ASN A 426 24.67 15.94 5.46
C ASN A 426 23.85 14.79 4.85
N GLU A 427 23.12 15.08 3.77
CA GLU A 427 22.24 14.13 3.09
C GLU A 427 22.99 12.97 2.41
N ARG A 428 24.32 13.08 2.21
CA ARG A 428 25.15 12.07 1.52
C ARG A 428 25.83 11.11 2.47
N THR A 429 26.17 11.56 3.67
CA THR A 429 26.94 10.76 4.63
C THR A 429 26.47 11.05 6.04
N ALA A 430 26.23 10.01 6.82
CA ALA A 430 25.84 10.15 8.22
C ALA A 430 26.69 9.24 9.11
N ARG A 431 26.97 9.68 10.33
CA ARG A 431 27.74 8.93 11.34
C ARG A 431 26.93 8.84 12.61
N LYS A 432 26.84 7.65 13.19
CA LYS A 432 26.12 7.41 14.45
C LYS A 432 26.86 6.40 15.31
N ILE A 433 26.84 6.62 16.62
CA ILE A 433 27.42 5.73 17.63
C ILE A 433 26.30 4.88 18.24
N PHE A 434 26.57 3.59 18.43
CA PHE A 434 25.70 2.58 19.01
C PHE A 434 26.42 1.93 20.18
N VAL A 435 25.68 1.61 21.24
CA VAL A 435 26.22 1.01 22.46
C VAL A 435 25.62 -0.39 22.61
N LYS A 436 26.46 -1.41 22.58
CA LYS A 436 26.04 -2.82 22.60
C LYS A 436 26.66 -3.59 23.76
N GLU A 437 25.86 -4.41 24.43
CA GLU A 437 26.35 -5.29 25.50
C GLU A 437 27.23 -6.42 24.95
N LYS A 438 26.89 -6.91 23.76
CA LYS A 438 27.55 -8.04 23.11
C LYS A 438 28.45 -7.57 21.97
N LYS A 439 29.47 -8.36 21.66
CA LYS A 439 30.33 -8.13 20.50
C LYS A 439 29.56 -8.44 19.21
N VAL A 440 29.50 -7.46 18.32
CA VAL A 440 28.84 -7.54 17.01
C VAL A 440 29.77 -8.27 16.04
N ALA A 441 29.23 -9.24 15.31
CA ALA A 441 29.89 -9.96 14.23
C ALA A 441 29.63 -9.31 12.86
N SER A 442 28.41 -8.82 12.61
CA SER A 442 28.08 -8.12 11.37
C SER A 442 26.93 -7.13 11.54
N VAL A 443 26.88 -6.14 10.66
CA VAL A 443 25.79 -5.16 10.52
C VAL A 443 25.21 -5.28 9.12
N ARG A 444 23.88 -5.22 9.02
CA ARG A 444 23.16 -5.28 7.74
C ARG A 444 22.09 -4.21 7.67
N ILE A 445 22.03 -3.49 6.56
CA ILE A 445 20.96 -2.55 6.23
C ILE A 445 19.79 -3.28 5.55
N ASP A 446 18.57 -2.90 5.91
CA ASP A 446 17.31 -3.31 5.29
C ASP A 446 17.17 -4.84 5.12
N PRO A 447 17.28 -5.62 6.21
CA PRO A 447 17.27 -7.08 6.16
C PRO A 447 15.98 -7.65 5.53
N ASP A 448 14.85 -6.99 5.81
CA ASP A 448 13.49 -7.38 5.41
C ASP A 448 12.93 -6.57 4.23
N ARG A 449 13.78 -5.79 3.54
CA ARG A 449 13.42 -5.03 2.34
C ARG A 449 12.27 -4.03 2.55
N MET A 450 12.26 -3.38 3.71
CA MET A 450 11.26 -2.40 4.13
C MET A 450 11.48 -1.02 3.51
N THR A 451 12.71 -0.66 3.12
CA THR A 451 13.00 0.67 2.57
C THR A 451 12.94 0.73 1.05
N GLY A 452 13.07 -0.42 0.39
CA GLY A 452 13.14 -0.49 -1.08
C GLY A 452 14.53 -0.17 -1.62
N ASP A 453 15.58 -0.49 -0.86
CA ASP A 453 16.97 -0.32 -1.29
C ASP A 453 17.24 -1.07 -2.61
N VAL A 454 17.69 -0.33 -3.63
CA VAL A 454 17.89 -0.88 -4.97
C VAL A 454 19.16 -1.72 -5.10
N ASN A 455 20.09 -1.60 -4.15
CA ASN A 455 21.41 -2.21 -4.20
C ASN A 455 21.78 -2.94 -2.90
N ILE A 456 21.08 -4.03 -2.63
CA ILE A 456 21.33 -4.87 -1.45
C ILE A 456 22.76 -5.41 -1.29
N LYS A 457 23.63 -5.32 -2.31
CA LYS A 457 25.01 -5.84 -2.26
C LYS A 457 25.93 -5.00 -1.37
N ASN A 458 25.60 -3.73 -1.13
CA ASN A 458 26.41 -2.82 -0.31
C ASN A 458 25.84 -2.62 1.12
N ASN A 459 24.77 -3.36 1.46
CA ASN A 459 24.09 -3.27 2.76
C ASN A 459 24.84 -3.95 3.91
N TYR A 460 25.87 -4.76 3.63
CA TYR A 460 26.51 -5.62 4.63
C TYR A 460 27.89 -5.14 5.03
N PHE A 461 28.17 -5.22 6.33
CA PHE A 461 29.48 -5.02 6.91
C PHE A 461 29.82 -6.13 7.93
N PRO A 462 31.01 -6.77 7.88
CA PRO A 462 32.05 -6.59 6.86
C PRO A 462 31.52 -6.98 5.47
N ARG A 463 32.05 -6.36 4.41
CA ARG A 463 31.64 -6.70 3.05
C ARG A 463 32.00 -8.17 2.79
N ILE A 464 30.99 -8.99 2.51
CA ILE A 464 31.20 -10.35 2.07
C ILE A 464 31.65 -10.25 0.61
N GLU A 465 32.94 -10.44 0.33
CA GLU A 465 33.37 -10.59 -1.06
C GLU A 465 32.59 -11.76 -1.69
N PRO A 466 32.01 -11.59 -2.90
CA PRO A 466 31.42 -12.72 -3.59
C PRO A 466 32.50 -13.79 -3.76
N LYS A 467 32.26 -14.99 -3.21
CA LYS A 467 33.14 -16.14 -3.47
C LYS A 467 33.27 -16.28 -4.99
N GLN A 468 34.50 -16.17 -5.49
CA GLN A 468 34.85 -16.33 -6.90
C GLN A 468 34.43 -17.70 -7.43
#